data_AF-A0A942N6L1-F1
#
_entry.id   AF-A0A942N6L1-F1
#
_cell.length_a   1.000
_cell.length_b   1.000
_cell.length_c   1.000
_cell.angle_alpha   90.00
_cell.angle_beta   90.00
_cell.angle_gamma   90.00
#
_symmetry.space_group_name_H-M   'P 1'
#
loop_
_entity.id
_entity.type
_entity.pdbx_description
1 polymer ?
#
loop_
_entity_poly.entity_id
_entity_poly.type
_entity_poly.pdbx_seq_one_letter_code
_entity_poly.pdbx_strand_id
1 'polypeptide(L)'
;MRFNLIFGIVWMLLFISKSSGFTQLKWFDLFWMLISILYFGMFIYQKRYDYFVFENNMISLNGPLGKKIHVNHITKVNYFAGEYVVHYLNKKAKISIASLDEDTKKQLKDFIDHLHIGSA
;
A
#
# COMPACT_ATOMS: atom_id res chain seq x y z
N MET A 1 5.43 0.80 -9.33
CA MET A 1 6.45 0.86 -8.26
C MET A 1 7.11 -0.51 -8.08
N ARG A 2 8.10 -0.87 -8.92
CA ARG A 2 8.84 -2.15 -8.83
C ARG A 2 10.32 -1.96 -8.46
N PHE A 3 10.80 -0.71 -8.47
CA PHE A 3 12.21 -0.37 -8.28
C PHE A 3 12.73 -0.67 -6.87
N ASN A 4 11.95 -0.43 -5.80
CA ASN A 4 12.38 -0.68 -4.43
C ASN A 4 12.67 -2.17 -4.15
N LEU A 5 11.91 -3.07 -4.78
CA LEU A 5 12.14 -4.51 -4.73
C LEU A 5 13.41 -4.90 -5.49
N ILE A 6 13.61 -4.33 -6.69
CA ILE A 6 14.82 -4.55 -7.51
C ILE A 6 16.06 -4.08 -6.74
N PHE A 7 16.01 -2.89 -6.13
CA PHE A 7 17.09 -2.38 -5.29
C PHE A 7 17.35 -3.27 -4.07
N GLY A 8 16.31 -3.72 -3.36
CA GLY A 8 16.47 -4.67 -2.25
C GLY A 8 17.18 -5.96 -2.69
N ILE A 9 16.80 -6.53 -3.83
CA ILE A 9 17.43 -7.75 -4.38
C ILE A 9 18.89 -7.50 -4.78
N VAL A 10 19.18 -6.38 -5.48
CA VAL A 10 20.54 -6.02 -5.89
C VAL A 10 21.46 -5.85 -4.69
N TRP A 11 21.01 -5.14 -3.64
CA TRP A 11 21.80 -4.96 -2.42
C TRP A 11 22.01 -6.27 -1.65
N MET A 12 21.00 -7.15 -1.62
CA MET A 12 21.13 -8.47 -1.00
C MET A 12 22.15 -9.36 -1.71
N LEU A 13 22.15 -9.37 -3.05
CA LEU A 13 23.14 -10.14 -3.84
C LEU A 13 24.57 -9.62 -3.65
N LEU A 14 24.75 -8.30 -3.55
CA LEU A 14 26.05 -7.68 -3.25
C LEU A 14 26.56 -8.08 -1.86
N PHE A 15 25.69 -8.11 -0.85
CA PHE A 15 26.04 -8.55 0.50
C PHE A 15 26.52 -10.02 0.52
N ILE A 16 25.76 -10.93 -0.10
CA ILE A 16 26.11 -12.37 -0.17
C ILE A 16 27.46 -12.56 -0.89
N SER A 17 27.67 -11.84 -1.98
CA SER A 17 28.92 -11.91 -2.76
C SER A 17 30.13 -11.42 -1.95
N LYS A 18 29.95 -10.40 -1.10
CA LYS A 18 31.03 -9.83 -0.28
C LYS A 18 31.33 -10.65 0.98
N SER A 19 30.31 -11.27 1.57
CA SER A 19 30.41 -12.04 2.81
C SER A 19 31.11 -13.40 2.61
N SER A 20 31.28 -13.85 1.37
CA SER A 20 31.82 -15.18 1.05
C SER A 20 33.35 -15.29 1.17
N GLY A 21 34.06 -14.19 1.49
CA GLY A 21 35.53 -14.12 1.38
C GLY A 21 36.31 -13.61 2.60
N PHE A 22 35.71 -13.30 3.75
CA PHE A 22 36.44 -12.72 4.88
C PHE A 22 36.08 -13.35 6.23
N THR A 23 37.11 -13.81 6.95
CA THR A 23 37.07 -14.45 8.28
C THR A 23 36.61 -13.50 9.42
N GLN A 24 36.30 -12.24 9.12
CA GLN A 24 35.83 -11.24 10.08
C GLN A 24 34.70 -10.43 9.46
N LEU A 25 33.52 -10.47 10.08
CA LEU A 25 32.39 -9.60 9.76
C LEU A 25 32.82 -8.13 9.88
N LYS A 26 32.91 -7.42 8.75
CA LYS A 26 33.26 -6.00 8.78
C LYS A 26 31.99 -5.21 9.07
N TRP A 27 32.14 -4.10 9.79
CA TRP A 27 31.04 -3.17 10.10
C TRP A 27 30.29 -2.71 8.83
N PHE A 28 31.01 -2.63 7.70
CA PHE A 28 30.44 -2.33 6.39
C PHE A 28 29.50 -3.41 5.83
N ASP A 29 29.66 -4.68 6.20
CA ASP A 29 28.77 -5.76 5.73
C ASP A 29 27.40 -5.65 6.44
N LEU A 30 27.40 -5.31 7.72
CA LEU A 30 26.18 -5.00 8.50
C LEU A 30 25.40 -3.81 7.90
N PHE A 31 26.10 -2.79 7.41
CA PHE A 31 25.49 -1.64 6.74
C PHE A 31 24.73 -2.04 5.47
N TRP A 32 25.32 -2.90 4.64
CA TRP A 32 24.67 -3.40 3.42
C TRP A 32 23.45 -4.27 3.73
N MET A 33 23.52 -5.10 4.76
CA MET A 33 22.37 -5.88 5.24
C MET A 33 21.23 -4.97 5.72
N LEU A 34 21.55 -3.93 6.51
CA LEU A 34 20.55 -2.98 7.01
C LEU A 34 19.85 -2.23 5.88
N ILE A 35 20.59 -1.80 4.86
CA ILE A 35 20.01 -1.16 3.66
C ILE A 35 19.04 -2.09 2.95
N SER A 36 19.38 -3.38 2.77
CA SER A 36 18.48 -4.34 2.16
C SER A 36 17.18 -4.48 2.95
N ILE A 37 17.29 -4.63 4.27
CA ILE A 37 16.13 -4.72 5.17
C ILE A 37 15.27 -3.46 5.09
N LEU A 38 15.87 -2.27 5.03
CA LEU A 38 15.15 -1.00 4.86
C LEU A 38 14.37 -0.95 3.56
N TYR A 39 14.96 -1.36 2.42
CA TYR A 39 14.25 -1.37 1.13
C TYR A 39 13.12 -2.39 1.09
N PHE A 40 13.32 -3.58 1.67
CA PHE A 40 12.27 -4.57 1.83
C PHE A 40 11.17 -4.09 2.77
N GLY A 41 11.53 -3.48 3.89
CA GLY A 41 10.60 -2.86 4.83
C GLY A 41 9.80 -1.74 4.17
N MET A 42 10.44 -0.90 3.35
CA MET A 42 9.77 0.16 2.59
C MET A 42 8.85 -0.40 1.51
N PHE A 43 9.21 -1.52 0.87
CA PHE A 43 8.34 -2.23 -0.08
C PHE A 43 7.12 -2.83 0.61
N ILE A 44 7.30 -3.49 1.76
CA ILE A 44 6.20 -4.03 2.56
C ILE A 44 5.33 -2.89 3.09
N TYR A 45 5.94 -1.80 3.56
CA TYR A 45 5.25 -0.60 4.00
C TYR A 45 4.46 0.01 2.86
N GLN A 46 5.05 0.33 1.71
CA GLN A 46 4.31 0.87 0.56
C GLN A 46 3.18 -0.07 0.12
N LYS A 47 3.46 -1.38 0.08
CA LYS A 47 2.42 -2.37 -0.18
C LYS A 47 1.31 -2.28 0.87
N ARG A 48 1.60 -2.21 2.16
CA ARG A 48 0.59 -2.14 3.24
C ARG A 48 -0.08 -0.75 3.37
N TYR A 49 0.54 0.32 2.88
CA TYR A 49 0.10 1.71 3.01
C TYR A 49 -0.56 2.29 1.75
N ASP A 50 -0.56 1.57 0.63
CA ASP A 50 -1.51 1.79 -0.48
C ASP A 50 -2.97 1.51 -0.06
N TYR A 51 -3.19 1.05 1.17
CA TYR A 51 -4.47 0.58 1.66
C TYR A 51 -5.13 1.55 2.64
N PHE A 52 -6.40 1.80 2.29
CA PHE A 52 -7.50 2.30 3.11
C PHE A 52 -7.28 2.15 4.61
N VAL A 53 -7.01 3.26 5.30
CA VAL A 53 -7.16 3.31 6.75
C VAL A 53 -8.56 3.85 7.04
N PHE A 54 -9.43 2.98 7.56
CA PHE A 54 -10.72 3.34 8.14
C PHE A 54 -10.49 3.76 9.58
N GLU A 55 -10.21 5.05 9.80
CA GLU A 55 -10.14 5.63 11.14
C GLU A 55 -11.31 6.60 11.32
N ASN A 56 -12.12 6.40 12.37
CA ASN A 56 -13.13 7.35 12.86
C ASN A 56 -13.96 8.06 11.76
N ASN A 57 -14.70 7.30 10.94
CA ASN A 57 -15.54 7.86 9.87
C ASN A 57 -14.78 8.67 8.80
N MET A 58 -13.51 8.35 8.58
CA MET A 58 -12.72 8.87 7.46
C MET A 58 -12.10 7.74 6.65
N ILE A 59 -12.15 7.90 5.33
CA ILE A 59 -11.42 7.08 4.36
C ILE A 59 -10.16 7.85 3.97
N SER A 60 -9.00 7.37 4.39
CA SER A 60 -7.73 7.91 3.90
C SER A 60 -7.26 7.11 2.68
N LEU A 61 -7.34 7.71 1.48
CA LEU A 61 -6.64 7.23 0.29
C LEU A 61 -5.18 7.71 0.35
N ASN A 62 -4.30 6.85 0.87
CA ASN A 62 -2.86 7.09 0.90
C ASN A 62 -2.22 6.82 -0.48
N GLY A 63 -2.59 7.64 -1.46
CA GLY A 63 -1.76 7.85 -2.65
C GLY A 63 -0.66 8.90 -2.37
N PRO A 64 0.16 9.28 -3.38
CA PRO A 64 1.19 10.33 -3.22
C PRO A 64 0.64 11.70 -2.76
N LEU A 65 -0.68 11.89 -2.77
CA LEU A 65 -1.39 13.09 -2.32
C LEU A 65 -2.30 12.87 -1.09
N GLY A 66 -2.18 11.74 -0.38
CA GLY A 66 -2.79 11.50 0.94
C GLY A 66 -4.19 12.07 1.12
N LYS A 67 -5.14 11.69 0.25
CA LYS A 67 -6.48 12.27 0.25
C LYS A 67 -7.32 11.64 1.34
N LYS A 68 -7.74 12.43 2.33
CA LYS A 68 -8.72 12.03 3.34
C LYS A 68 -10.13 12.40 2.86
N ILE A 69 -11.05 11.44 2.87
CA ILE A 69 -12.45 11.59 2.48
C ILE A 69 -13.29 11.26 3.72
N HIS A 70 -14.05 12.23 4.22
CA HIS A 70 -15.00 11.96 5.29
C HIS A 70 -16.16 11.10 4.78
N VAL A 71 -16.57 10.11 5.56
CA VAL A 71 -17.64 9.18 5.19
C VAL A 71 -18.97 9.91 4.96
N ASN A 72 -19.28 10.93 5.76
CA ASN A 72 -20.46 11.79 5.60
C ASN A 72 -20.49 12.58 4.28
N HIS A 73 -19.35 12.73 3.62
CA HIS A 73 -19.27 13.43 2.34
C HIS A 73 -19.49 12.52 1.15
N ILE A 74 -19.56 11.20 1.37
CA ILE A 74 -19.77 10.21 0.33
C ILE A 74 -21.24 10.23 -0.05
N THR A 75 -21.49 10.49 -1.32
CA THR A 75 -22.83 10.60 -1.89
C THR A 75 -23.20 9.36 -2.69
N LYS A 76 -22.22 8.73 -3.33
CA LYS A 76 -22.43 7.52 -4.12
C LYS A 76 -21.16 6.69 -4.21
N VAL A 77 -21.30 5.37 -4.24
CA VAL A 77 -20.24 4.43 -4.58
C VAL A 77 -20.75 3.56 -5.74
N ASN A 78 -20.05 3.55 -6.87
CA ASN A 78 -20.35 2.64 -7.98
C ASN A 78 -19.22 1.64 -8.14
N TYR A 79 -19.54 0.40 -8.51
CA TYR A 79 -18.55 -0.60 -8.87
C TYR A 79 -18.56 -0.83 -10.39
N PHE A 80 -17.41 -0.67 -11.05
CA PHE A 80 -17.30 -0.91 -12.48
C PHE A 80 -15.92 -1.45 -12.85
N ALA A 81 -15.89 -2.56 -13.59
CA ALA A 81 -14.69 -3.15 -14.18
C ALA A 81 -13.50 -3.38 -13.20
N GLY A 82 -13.78 -3.78 -11.96
CA GLY A 82 -12.71 -3.98 -10.96
C GLY A 82 -12.21 -2.66 -10.34
N GLU A 83 -13.02 -1.61 -10.39
CA GLU A 83 -12.78 -0.35 -9.69
C GLU A 83 -14.04 0.10 -8.92
N TYR A 84 -13.85 0.65 -7.72
CA TYR A 84 -14.88 1.43 -7.04
C TYR A 84 -14.70 2.91 -7.34
N VAL A 85 -15.78 3.57 -7.76
CA VAL A 85 -15.84 5.02 -7.99
C VAL A 85 -16.64 5.66 -6.86
N VAL A 86 -15.94 6.34 -5.96
CA VAL A 86 -16.52 7.03 -4.80
C VAL A 86 -16.74 8.50 -5.15
N HIS A 87 -17.98 8.94 -5.06
CA HIS A 87 -18.39 10.33 -5.26
C HIS A 87 -18.47 11.05 -3.92
N TYR A 88 -17.76 12.16 -3.77
CA TYR A 88 -17.74 12.95 -2.54
C TYR A 88 -17.61 14.44 -2.84
N LEU A 89 -18.41 15.32 -2.22
CA LEU A 89 -18.36 16.79 -2.42
C LEU A 89 -18.15 17.22 -3.90
N ASN A 90 -18.96 16.70 -4.83
CA ASN A 90 -18.83 16.94 -6.28
C ASN A 90 -17.52 16.47 -6.95
N LYS A 91 -16.68 15.72 -6.24
CA LYS A 91 -15.46 15.08 -6.74
C LYS A 91 -15.66 13.58 -6.85
N LYS A 92 -14.77 12.93 -7.61
CA LYS A 92 -14.74 11.47 -7.78
C LYS A 92 -13.36 10.96 -7.40
N ALA A 93 -13.31 9.89 -6.60
CA ALA A 93 -12.13 9.09 -6.36
C ALA A 93 -12.34 7.72 -7.00
N LYS A 94 -11.32 7.23 -7.70
CA LYS A 94 -11.30 5.87 -8.24
C LYS A 94 -10.39 5.02 -7.36
N ILE A 95 -10.87 3.82 -7.07
CA ILE A 95 -10.21 2.84 -6.22
C ILE A 95 -10.10 1.58 -7.06
N SER A 96 -8.90 1.25 -7.51
CA SER A 96 -8.70 -0.01 -8.23
C SER A 96 -8.64 -1.16 -7.23
N ILE A 97 -9.51 -2.16 -7.39
CA ILE A 97 -9.49 -3.36 -6.53
C ILE A 97 -8.60 -4.48 -7.08
N ALA A 98 -8.15 -4.38 -8.33
CA ALA A 98 -7.36 -5.42 -9.00
C ALA A 98 -6.00 -5.68 -8.34
N SER A 99 -5.42 -4.66 -7.71
CA SER A 99 -4.14 -4.75 -7.00
C SER A 99 -4.29 -5.02 -5.50
N LEU A 100 -5.52 -5.02 -4.97
CA LEU A 100 -5.77 -5.20 -3.54
C LEU A 100 -5.68 -6.68 -3.15
N ASP A 101 -5.21 -6.95 -1.93
CA ASP A 101 -5.29 -8.29 -1.34
C ASP A 101 -6.74 -8.64 -0.95
N GLU A 102 -7.03 -9.93 -0.78
CA GLU A 102 -8.38 -10.44 -0.49
C GLU A 102 -8.94 -9.92 0.84
N ASP A 103 -8.11 -9.75 1.88
CA ASP A 103 -8.56 -9.23 3.18
C ASP A 103 -8.99 -7.77 3.05
N THR A 104 -8.21 -6.96 2.33
CA THR A 104 -8.56 -5.55 2.09
C THR A 104 -9.78 -5.41 1.19
N LYS A 105 -9.97 -6.28 0.19
CA LYS A 105 -11.21 -6.31 -0.61
C LYS A 105 -12.42 -6.58 0.28
N LYS A 106 -12.31 -7.53 1.21
CA LYS A 106 -13.37 -7.85 2.15
C LYS A 106 -13.70 -6.68 3.07
N GLN A 107 -12.69 -6.04 3.65
CA GLN A 107 -12.87 -4.85 4.49
C GLN A 107 -13.52 -3.70 3.72
N LEU A 108 -13.11 -3.45 2.47
CA LEU A 108 -13.70 -2.42 1.63
C LEU A 108 -15.18 -2.70 1.33
N LYS A 109 -15.51 -3.97 1.04
CA LYS A 109 -16.88 -4.41 0.81
C LYS A 109 -17.74 -4.22 2.07
N ASP A 110 -17.29 -4.71 3.21
CA ASP A 110 -18.00 -4.59 4.48
C ASP A 110 -18.23 -3.10 4.83
N PHE A 111 -17.24 -2.25 4.59
CA PHE A 111 -17.37 -0.81 4.78
C PHE A 111 -18.43 -0.16 3.87
N ILE A 112 -18.48 -0.54 2.59
CA ILE A 112 -19.50 -0.04 1.64
C ILE A 112 -20.89 -0.53 2.06
N ASP A 113 -21.01 -1.78 2.51
CA ASP A 113 -22.28 -2.34 2.99
C ASP A 113 -22.77 -1.57 4.24
N HIS A 114 -21.86 -1.19 5.14
CA HIS A 114 -22.16 -0.36 6.32
C HIS A 114 -22.56 1.08 6.00
N LEU A 115 -22.19 1.60 4.84
CA LEU A 115 -22.49 2.97 4.44
C LEU A 115 -23.99 3.21 4.18
N HIS A 116 -24.82 2.14 4.07
CA HIS A 116 -26.25 2.22 3.72
C HIS A 116 -26.55 3.01 2.42
N ILE A 117 -25.52 3.26 1.61
CA ILE A 117 -25.65 3.87 0.28
C ILE A 117 -25.71 2.69 -0.68
N GLY A 118 -26.92 2.35 -1.15
CA GLY A 118 -27.17 1.18 -1.97
C GLY A 118 -26.15 1.04 -3.12
N SER A 119 -25.51 -0.13 -3.19
CA SER A 119 -24.65 -0.54 -4.29
C SER A 119 -25.51 -0.81 -5.53
N ALA A 120 -25.84 0.26 -6.26
CA ALA A 120 -26.58 0.21 -7.51
C ALA A 120 -25.64 0.17 -8.72
#